data_AF-A0A520LP94-F1
#
_entry.id   AF-A0A520LP94-F1
#
_cell.length_a   1.000
_cell.length_b   1.000
_cell.length_c   1.000
_cell.angle_alpha   90.00
_cell.angle_beta   90.00
_cell.angle_gamma   90.00
#
_symmetry.space_group_name_H-M   'P 1'
#
loop_
_entity.id
_entity.type
_entity.pdbx_description
1 polymer ?
#
loop_
_entity_poly.entity_id
_entity_poly.type
_entity_poly.pdbx_seq_one_letter_code
_entity_poly.pdbx_strand_id
1 'polypeptide(L)'
;MDVRFREVDPFNCWIWLRFASPPSQGERNYVDGIFDSWYVIGRLGGFNAENLQVHEEGADLSWMAYDNDEADSVMPALMHNMGQLEYQAEWGRCWVDMGTSDGVGIDVLINALRQLDTDVVQIEELLIGGVNEDWPVEDHPDSLFPSGG
;
A
#
# COMPACT_ATOMS: atom_id res chain seq x y z
N MET A 1 -13.36 3.41 -8.65
CA MET A 1 -12.84 3.07 -7.30
C MET A 1 -13.26 4.05 -6.19
N ASP A 2 -14.08 3.57 -5.24
CA ASP A 2 -14.32 4.16 -3.92
C ASP A 2 -13.22 3.73 -2.94
N VAL A 3 -12.76 4.61 -2.04
CA VAL A 3 -11.64 4.35 -1.12
C VAL A 3 -12.09 4.53 0.32
N ARG A 4 -11.91 3.50 1.15
CA ARG A 4 -12.38 3.48 2.53
C ARG A 4 -11.31 2.95 3.48
N PHE A 5 -11.33 3.44 4.72
CA PHE A 5 -10.44 3.02 5.80
C PHE A 5 -11.29 2.47 6.94
N ARG A 6 -10.90 1.33 7.52
CA ARG A 6 -11.56 0.73 8.69
C ARG A 6 -10.53 0.00 9.55
N GLU A 7 -10.59 0.16 10.87
CA GLU A 7 -9.79 -0.63 11.83
C GLU A 7 -8.33 -0.85 11.39
N VAL A 8 -7.64 0.25 11.05
CA VAL A 8 -6.28 0.17 10.50
C VAL A 8 -5.30 -0.16 11.62
N ASP A 9 -4.64 -1.31 11.50
CA ASP A 9 -3.46 -1.68 12.28
C ASP A 9 -2.24 -1.71 11.34
N PRO A 10 -1.31 -0.74 11.43
CA PRO A 10 -0.14 -0.69 10.56
C PRO A 10 0.74 -1.94 10.60
N PHE A 11 0.77 -2.67 11.72
CA PHE A 11 1.61 -3.87 11.87
C PHE A 11 0.89 -5.16 11.46
N ASN A 12 -0.40 -5.08 11.16
CA ASN A 12 -1.24 -6.20 10.75
C ASN A 12 -2.33 -5.70 9.78
N CYS A 13 -1.90 -4.99 8.73
CA CYS A 13 -2.83 -4.29 7.85
C CYS A 13 -3.27 -5.19 6.70
N TRP A 14 -4.59 -5.40 6.58
CA TRP A 14 -5.16 -6.00 5.38
C TRP A 14 -5.62 -4.93 4.39
N ILE A 15 -5.17 -5.04 3.14
CA ILE A 15 -5.61 -4.21 2.02
C ILE A 15 -6.51 -5.06 1.14
N TRP A 16 -7.69 -4.55 0.80
CA TRP A 16 -8.68 -5.27 0.01
C TRP A 16 -9.07 -4.52 -1.25
N LEU A 17 -9.28 -5.28 -2.32
CA LEU A 17 -9.76 -4.80 -3.61
C LEU A 17 -11.06 -5.54 -3.95
N ARG A 18 -12.10 -4.79 -4.32
CA ARG A 18 -13.31 -5.35 -4.92
C ARG A 18 -13.38 -4.96 -6.39
N PHE A 19 -13.35 -5.94 -7.26
CA PHE A 19 -13.47 -5.77 -8.70
C PHE A 19 -14.94 -5.83 -9.13
N ALA A 20 -15.28 -5.25 -10.29
CA ALA A 20 -16.65 -5.32 -10.83
C ALA A 20 -17.03 -6.73 -11.32
N SER A 21 -16.02 -7.55 -11.63
CA SER A 21 -16.13 -8.96 -11.97
C SER A 21 -14.81 -9.67 -11.63
N PRO A 22 -14.77 -11.00 -11.50
CA PRO A 22 -13.53 -11.71 -11.20
C PRO A 22 -12.42 -11.37 -12.21
N PRO A 23 -11.27 -10.85 -11.78
CA PRO A 23 -10.23 -10.38 -12.70
C PRO A 23 -9.60 -11.56 -13.43
N SER A 24 -9.31 -11.36 -14.71
CA SER A 24 -8.54 -12.26 -15.57
C SER A 24 -7.09 -12.36 -15.10
N GLN A 25 -6.35 -13.38 -15.58
CA GLN A 25 -4.95 -13.54 -15.21
C GLN A 25 -4.07 -12.35 -15.65
N GLY A 26 -4.39 -11.73 -16.79
CA GLY A 26 -3.65 -10.56 -17.27
C GLY A 26 -3.81 -9.36 -16.34
N GLU A 27 -5.05 -9.09 -15.89
CA GLU A 27 -5.35 -8.03 -14.93
C GLU A 27 -4.68 -8.30 -13.57
N ARG A 28 -4.74 -9.54 -13.06
CA ARG A 28 -4.06 -9.92 -11.82
C ARG A 28 -2.56 -9.66 -11.87
N ASN A 29 -1.90 -10.00 -12.99
CA ASN A 29 -0.47 -9.73 -13.14
C ASN A 29 -0.11 -8.23 -13.01
N TYR A 30 -1.00 -7.33 -13.44
CA TYR A 30 -0.78 -5.89 -13.25
C TYR A 30 -1.01 -5.47 -11.79
N VAL A 31 -2.05 -5.99 -11.14
CA VAL A 31 -2.30 -5.72 -9.72
C VAL A 31 -1.12 -6.22 -8.89
N ASP A 32 -0.70 -7.47 -9.08
CA ASP A 32 0.44 -8.09 -8.39
C ASP A 32 1.71 -7.26 -8.62
N GLY A 33 1.97 -6.87 -9.87
CA GLY A 33 3.14 -6.04 -10.21
C GLY A 33 3.16 -4.67 -9.53
N ILE A 34 2.00 -4.05 -9.33
CA ILE A 34 1.89 -2.79 -8.55
C ILE A 34 2.25 -3.03 -7.09
N PHE A 35 1.70 -4.06 -6.46
CA PHE A 35 1.97 -4.37 -5.05
C PHE A 35 3.44 -4.76 -4.82
N ASP A 36 4.00 -5.60 -5.68
CA ASP A 36 5.42 -5.98 -5.63
C ASP A 36 6.34 -4.75 -5.75
N SER A 37 6.05 -3.88 -6.72
CA SER A 37 6.86 -2.66 -6.93
C SER A 37 6.73 -1.68 -5.77
N TRP A 38 5.50 -1.49 -5.28
CA TRP A 38 5.20 -0.65 -4.13
C TRP A 38 5.93 -1.14 -2.87
N TYR A 39 5.84 -2.43 -2.58
CA TYR A 39 6.52 -3.03 -1.43
C TYR A 39 8.04 -2.93 -1.53
N VAL A 40 8.64 -3.17 -2.70
CA VAL A 40 10.10 -3.04 -2.88
C VAL A 40 10.56 -1.62 -2.55
N ILE A 41 9.85 -0.59 -3.01
CA ILE A 41 10.17 0.82 -2.70
C ILE A 41 9.96 1.11 -1.22
N GLY A 42 8.85 0.65 -0.63
CA GLY A 42 8.55 0.87 0.78
C GLY A 42 9.52 0.15 1.74
N ARG A 43 9.96 -1.06 1.39
CA ARG A 43 10.95 -1.82 2.15
C ARG A 43 12.31 -1.11 2.23
N LEU A 44 12.63 -0.30 1.23
CA LEU A 44 13.83 0.53 1.16
C LEU A 44 13.66 1.93 1.75
N GLY A 45 12.48 2.28 2.27
CA GLY A 45 12.22 3.60 2.87
C GLY A 45 11.86 4.69 1.88
N GLY A 46 11.47 4.35 0.65
CA GLY A 46 11.16 5.33 -0.38
C GLY A 46 9.90 6.17 -0.10
N PHE A 47 9.06 5.74 0.83
CA PHE A 47 7.86 6.48 1.28
C PHE A 47 8.09 7.11 2.65
N ASN A 48 9.01 8.05 2.72
CA ASN A 48 9.39 8.74 3.94
C ASN A 48 8.86 10.17 3.95
N ALA A 49 7.84 10.44 4.76
CA ALA A 49 7.22 11.75 4.88
C ALA A 49 8.17 12.79 5.51
N GLU A 50 9.11 12.34 6.33
CA GLU A 50 10.09 13.21 7.00
C GLU A 50 11.19 13.71 6.05
N ASN A 51 11.31 13.16 4.83
CA ASN A 51 12.33 13.55 3.86
C ASN A 51 11.73 13.83 2.47
N LEU A 52 10.66 14.63 2.44
CA LEU A 52 9.97 15.04 1.21
C LEU A 52 10.43 16.41 0.68
N GLN A 53 11.72 16.75 0.80
CA GLN A 53 12.25 18.08 0.46
C GLN A 53 11.84 18.56 -0.94
N VAL A 54 11.85 17.67 -1.95
CA VAL A 54 11.46 18.02 -3.33
C VAL A 54 9.97 18.36 -3.43
N HIS A 55 9.12 17.69 -2.63
CA HIS A 55 7.71 18.01 -2.56
C HIS A 55 7.48 19.36 -1.88
N GLU A 56 8.24 19.65 -0.82
CA GLU A 56 8.14 20.89 -0.05
C GLU A 56 8.62 22.12 -0.85
N GLU A 57 9.62 21.96 -1.70
CA GLU A 57 10.07 23.01 -2.64
C GLU A 57 8.95 23.39 -3.64
N GLY A 58 8.09 22.44 -3.99
CA GLY A 58 6.94 22.67 -4.86
C GLY A 58 7.33 22.85 -6.33
N ALA A 59 6.97 23.99 -6.93
CA ALA A 59 7.07 24.20 -8.38
C ALA A 59 8.44 24.71 -8.85
N ASP A 60 9.24 25.31 -7.98
CA ASP A 60 10.53 25.93 -8.34
C ASP A 60 11.72 24.99 -8.05
N LEU A 61 11.71 23.83 -8.69
CA LEU A 61 12.76 22.82 -8.50
C LEU A 61 14.10 23.22 -9.12
N SER A 62 14.12 24.26 -9.96
CA SER A 62 15.35 24.67 -10.64
C SER A 62 16.33 25.23 -9.62
N TRP A 63 17.52 24.62 -9.52
CA TRP A 63 18.55 25.02 -8.56
C TRP A 63 18.21 24.76 -7.09
N MET A 64 17.18 23.95 -6.81
CA MET A 64 16.92 23.44 -5.47
C MET A 64 18.20 22.77 -4.94
N ALA A 65 18.64 23.22 -3.77
CA ALA A 65 19.73 22.59 -3.04
C ALA A 65 19.13 21.54 -2.11
N TYR A 66 19.35 20.27 -2.43
CA TYR A 66 18.94 19.17 -1.55
C TYR A 66 19.84 19.12 -0.31
N ASP A 67 19.24 19.14 0.87
CA ASP A 67 19.95 19.05 2.14
C ASP A 67 20.25 17.59 2.47
N ASN A 68 21.52 17.20 2.31
CA ASN A 68 21.97 15.84 2.58
C ASN A 68 22.18 15.60 4.07
N ASP A 69 22.50 16.65 4.85
CA ASP A 69 22.68 16.51 6.30
C ASP A 69 21.31 16.29 6.97
N GLU A 70 20.28 16.98 6.49
CA GLU A 70 18.88 16.73 6.89
C GLU A 70 18.45 15.30 6.51
N ALA A 71 18.71 14.89 5.27
CA ALA A 71 18.35 13.55 4.79
C ALA A 71 19.04 12.41 5.58
N ASP A 72 20.28 12.60 6.02
CA ASP A 72 21.00 11.64 6.86
C ASP A 72 20.51 11.64 8.32
N SER A 73 19.82 12.70 8.76
CA SER A 73 19.34 12.84 10.14
C SER A 73 17.95 12.24 10.39
N VAL A 74 17.13 12.08 9.34
CA VAL A 74 15.75 11.56 9.44
C VAL A 74 15.72 10.05 9.70
N MET A 75 14.66 9.57 10.36
CA MET A 75 14.49 8.14 10.57
C MET A 75 14.02 7.46 9.28
N PRO A 76 14.57 6.29 8.90
CA PRO A 76 14.05 5.54 7.76
C PRO A 76 12.62 5.02 7.99
N ALA A 77 11.73 5.27 7.04
CA ALA A 77 10.33 4.87 7.07
C ALA A 77 10.09 3.54 6.31
N LEU A 78 10.37 2.39 6.95
CA LEU A 78 10.52 1.11 6.27
C LEU A 78 9.30 0.16 6.45
N MET A 79 8.76 -0.35 5.34
CA MET A 79 7.75 -1.41 5.37
C MET A 79 8.39 -2.70 5.80
N HIS A 80 7.77 -3.44 6.72
CA HIS A 80 8.40 -4.61 7.29
C HIS A 80 8.26 -5.88 6.47
N ASN A 81 7.04 -6.18 6.05
CA ASN A 81 6.73 -7.41 5.36
C ASN A 81 5.47 -7.27 4.51
N MET A 82 5.31 -8.13 3.51
CA MET A 82 4.11 -8.21 2.67
C MET A 82 3.81 -9.67 2.34
N GLY A 83 2.56 -10.07 2.54
CA GLY A 83 2.05 -11.38 2.13
C GLY A 83 1.78 -11.44 0.63
N GLN A 84 1.56 -12.65 0.11
CA GLN A 84 1.14 -12.80 -1.29
C GLN A 84 -0.25 -12.20 -1.51
N LEU A 85 -0.51 -11.67 -2.71
CA LEU A 85 -1.87 -11.32 -3.09
C LEU A 85 -2.71 -12.58 -3.24
N GLU A 86 -3.86 -12.57 -2.58
CA GLU A 86 -4.87 -13.63 -2.67
C GLU A 86 -6.07 -13.13 -3.45
N TYR A 87 -6.70 -14.02 -4.21
CA TYR A 87 -7.89 -13.69 -5.01
C TYR A 87 -9.01 -14.71 -4.78
N GLN A 88 -10.21 -14.23 -4.52
CA GLN A 88 -11.42 -15.04 -4.37
C GLN A 88 -12.61 -14.34 -5.02
N ALA A 89 -13.12 -14.92 -6.11
CA ALA A 89 -14.19 -14.33 -6.93
C ALA A 89 -13.84 -12.88 -7.33
N GLU A 90 -14.67 -11.90 -6.99
CA GLU A 90 -14.47 -10.46 -7.24
C GLU A 90 -13.55 -9.78 -6.22
N TRP A 91 -13.00 -10.51 -5.24
CA TRP A 91 -12.14 -9.94 -4.21
C TRP A 91 -10.67 -10.27 -4.45
N GLY A 92 -9.81 -9.28 -4.18
CA GLY A 92 -8.39 -9.45 -3.93
C GLY A 92 -8.04 -8.95 -2.52
N ARG A 93 -7.05 -9.55 -1.87
CA ARG A 93 -6.52 -9.04 -0.59
C ARG A 93 -5.02 -9.27 -0.47
N CYS A 94 -4.38 -8.41 0.32
CA CYS A 94 -2.96 -8.52 0.65
C CYS A 94 -2.76 -8.11 2.11
N TRP A 95 -1.98 -8.90 2.84
CA TRP A 95 -1.51 -8.55 4.17
C TRP A 95 -0.21 -7.76 4.09
N VAL A 96 -0.07 -6.72 4.91
CA VAL A 96 1.10 -5.87 4.97
C VAL A 96 1.42 -5.53 6.43
N ASP A 97 2.69 -5.66 6.80
CA ASP A 97 3.28 -4.99 7.96
C ASP A 97 3.98 -3.73 7.45
N MET A 98 3.36 -2.58 7.68
CA MET A 98 3.86 -1.26 7.26
C MET A 98 5.08 -0.82 8.08
N GLY A 99 5.42 -1.49 9.17
CA GLY A 99 6.60 -1.19 9.98
C GLY A 99 6.64 0.28 10.44
N THR A 100 7.70 0.99 10.03
CA THR A 100 7.86 2.42 10.29
C THR A 100 7.47 3.30 9.10
N SER A 101 6.87 2.74 8.05
CA SER A 101 6.43 3.50 6.87
C SER A 101 5.25 4.41 7.16
N ASP A 102 5.25 5.54 6.46
CA ASP A 102 4.25 6.58 6.60
C ASP A 102 3.06 6.44 5.63
N GLY A 103 2.03 7.25 5.84
CA GLY A 103 0.84 7.32 4.99
C GLY A 103 1.12 7.65 3.52
N VAL A 104 2.28 8.23 3.20
CA VAL A 104 2.74 8.49 1.81
C VAL A 104 2.71 7.21 0.98
N GLY A 105 3.08 6.07 1.57
CA GLY A 105 3.03 4.78 0.88
C GLY A 105 1.61 4.42 0.47
N ILE A 106 0.63 4.66 1.34
CA ILE A 106 -0.78 4.38 1.07
C ILE A 106 -1.30 5.32 -0.03
N ASP A 107 -0.96 6.60 0.00
CA ASP A 107 -1.37 7.56 -1.05
C ASP A 107 -0.81 7.17 -2.42
N VAL A 108 0.48 6.78 -2.49
CA VAL A 108 1.09 6.30 -3.74
C VAL A 108 0.36 5.07 -4.27
N LEU A 109 0.04 4.11 -3.40
CA LEU A 109 -0.70 2.90 -3.79
C LEU A 109 -2.11 3.25 -4.31
N ILE A 110 -2.85 4.12 -3.60
CA ILE A 110 -4.18 4.57 -4.02
C ILE A 110 -4.11 5.21 -5.42
N ASN A 111 -3.12 6.07 -5.66
CA ASN A 111 -2.96 6.75 -6.94
C ASN A 111 -2.63 5.77 -8.08
N ALA A 112 -1.74 4.81 -7.84
CA ALA A 112 -1.43 3.77 -8.80
C ALA A 112 -2.66 2.91 -9.14
N LEU A 113 -3.43 2.51 -8.12
CA LEU A 113 -4.65 1.72 -8.29
C LEU A 113 -5.77 2.53 -8.98
N ARG A 114 -5.87 3.84 -8.77
CA ARG A 114 -6.82 4.70 -9.51
C ARG A 114 -6.51 4.71 -11.01
N GLN A 115 -5.24 4.73 -11.39
CA GLN A 115 -4.88 4.65 -12.80
C GLN A 115 -5.18 3.25 -13.35
N LEU A 116 -4.87 2.20 -12.59
CA LEU A 116 -5.19 0.83 -12.96
C LEU A 116 -6.70 0.60 -13.16
N ASP A 117 -7.53 1.17 -12.27
CA ASP A 117 -8.99 1.19 -12.34
C ASP A 117 -9.50 1.76 -13.66
N THR A 118 -8.81 2.78 -14.16
CA THR A 118 -9.22 3.49 -15.39
C THR A 118 -8.86 2.71 -16.66
N ASP A 119 -7.68 2.09 -16.71
CA ASP A 119 -7.10 1.63 -17.97
C ASP A 119 -7.03 0.10 -18.12
N VAL A 120 -7.09 -0.66 -17.02
CA VAL A 120 -6.75 -2.09 -17.04
C VAL A 120 -7.84 -2.98 -16.46
N VAL A 121 -8.30 -2.70 -15.24
CA VAL A 121 -9.28 -3.55 -14.53
C VAL A 121 -10.21 -2.68 -13.70
N GLN A 122 -11.51 -2.88 -13.77
CA GLN A 122 -12.46 -2.08 -13.00
C GLN A 122 -12.43 -2.46 -11.51
N ILE A 123 -11.96 -1.53 -10.67
CA ILE A 123 -11.92 -1.64 -9.21
C ILE A 123 -13.06 -0.79 -8.66
N GLU A 124 -14.08 -1.46 -8.11
CA GLU A 124 -15.18 -0.77 -7.47
C GLU A 124 -14.76 -0.16 -6.14
N GLU A 125 -13.93 -0.89 -5.39
CA GLU A 125 -13.61 -0.54 -4.01
C GLU A 125 -12.18 -0.90 -3.60
N LEU A 126 -11.55 0.00 -2.84
CA LEU A 126 -10.31 -0.22 -2.10
C LEU A 126 -10.57 0.01 -0.61
N LEU A 127 -10.27 -1.00 0.21
CA LEU A 127 -10.37 -0.94 1.67
C LEU A 127 -8.99 -1.07 2.30
N ILE A 128 -8.66 -0.14 3.20
CA ILE A 128 -7.46 -0.20 4.02
C ILE A 128 -7.87 -0.58 5.46
N GLY A 129 -7.37 -1.72 5.92
CA GLY A 129 -7.60 -2.27 7.25
C GLY A 129 -8.88 -3.09 7.41
N GLY A 130 -9.04 -3.62 8.63
CA GLY A 130 -10.16 -4.47 9.05
C GLY A 130 -10.29 -5.78 8.27
N VAL A 131 -11.32 -6.54 8.61
CA VAL A 131 -11.60 -7.87 8.05
C VAL A 131 -12.95 -7.85 7.34
N ASN A 132 -13.06 -8.53 6.19
CA ASN A 132 -14.35 -8.79 5.56
C ASN A 132 -15.03 -9.98 6.24
N GLU A 133 -16.27 -9.80 6.71
CA GLU A 133 -17.07 -10.91 7.26
C GLU A 133 -17.27 -12.03 6.23
N ASP A 134 -17.43 -11.67 4.96
CA ASP A 134 -17.66 -12.60 3.85
C ASP A 134 -16.40 -13.40 3.46
N TRP A 135 -15.21 -12.89 3.78
CA TRP A 135 -13.93 -13.55 3.54
C TRP A 135 -13.01 -13.36 4.75
N PRO A 136 -13.16 -14.19 5.79
CA PRO A 136 -12.40 -14.05 7.02
C PRO A 136 -10.91 -14.26 6.75
N VAL A 137 -10.09 -13.59 7.55
CA VAL A 137 -8.64 -13.75 7.56
C VAL A 137 -8.27 -14.76 8.66
N GLU A 138 -7.31 -15.62 8.38
CA GLU A 138 -6.60 -16.35 9.45
C GLU A 138 -5.48 -15.44 9.97
N ASP A 139 -5.00 -15.69 11.20
CA ASP A 139 -3.82 -14.99 11.71
C ASP A 139 -2.64 -15.20 10.75
N HIS A 140 -2.12 -14.11 10.19
CA HIS A 140 -0.95 -14.19 9.33
C HIS A 140 0.23 -14.67 10.18
N PRO A 141 1.01 -15.68 9.74
CA PRO A 141 2.06 -16.31 10.57
C PRO A 141 3.15 -15.33 11.01
N ASP A 142 3.35 -14.26 10.25
CA ASP A 142 4.30 -13.19 10.57
C ASP A 142 3.66 -12.00 11.32
N SER A 143 2.36 -12.05 11.63
CA SER A 143 1.72 -11.02 12.46
C SER A 143 2.25 -11.11 13.89
N LEU A 144 2.77 -10.00 14.40
CA LEU A 144 3.24 -9.91 15.78
C LEU A 144 2.09 -9.94 16.80
N PHE A 145 0.86 -9.63 16.35
CA PHE A 145 -0.33 -9.55 17.19
C PHE A 145 -1.48 -10.38 16.58
N PRO A 146 -2.03 -11.36 17.31
CA PRO A 146 -3.18 -12.13 16.84
C PRO A 146 -4.42 -11.24 16.67
N SER A 147 -5.24 -11.58 15.69
CA SER A 147 -6.50 -10.95 15.34
C SER A 147 -7.58 -11.35 16.36
N GLY A 148 -7.44 -10.92 17.62
CA GLY A 148 -8.44 -11.21 18.64
C GLY A 148 -7.95 -11.04 20.08
N GLY A 149 -8.48 -10.02 20.74
CA GLY A 149 -8.61 -9.90 22.19
C GLY A 149 -10.04 -9.49 22.53
#